data_AF-A0A537IKD8-F1
#
_entry.id   AF-A0A537IKD8-F1
#
_cell.length_a   1.000
_cell.length_b   1.000
_cell.length_c   1.000
_cell.angle_alpha   90.00
_cell.angle_beta   90.00
_cell.angle_gamma   90.00
#
_symmetry.space_group_name_H-M   'P 1'
#
loop_
_entity.id
_entity.type
_entity.pdbx_description
1 polymer ?
#
loop_
_entity_poly.entity_id
_entity_poly.type
_entity_poly.pdbx_seq_one_letter_code
_entity_poly.pdbx_strand_id
1 'polypeptide(L)'
;MTRIKRSLLGFWVLIAIVVFHLLFLYITCRNLRNIQGFSFDRLPLRFLIVEFIVVAILVAEIITYWSYRYKIRNKWWVRLHVWPLVSFMVLFPLLVLFFNFSMARHYSPGGYGSFSEFLLKLRVYLFWTVIPVSHIFFIVTIVQSFRPVKQPVSDEAPGLLDEFIN
;
A
#
# COMPACT_ATOMS: atom_id res chain seq x y z
N MET A 1 -10.96 -14.29 -30.07
CA MET A 1 -11.36 -14.03 -28.66
C MET A 1 -10.10 -14.08 -27.78
N THR A 2 -9.40 -12.96 -27.60
CA THR A 2 -8.17 -12.92 -26.79
C THR A 2 -8.53 -13.05 -25.31
N ARG A 3 -8.03 -14.09 -24.62
CA ARG A 3 -8.09 -14.17 -23.16
C ARG A 3 -7.31 -12.99 -22.59
N ILE A 4 -8.02 -11.91 -22.24
CA ILE A 4 -7.45 -10.83 -21.45
C ILE A 4 -6.95 -11.47 -20.15
N LYS A 5 -5.63 -11.63 -20.01
CA LYS A 5 -5.00 -12.08 -18.76
C LYS A 5 -5.38 -11.07 -17.67
N ARG A 6 -6.34 -11.45 -16.84
CA ARG A 6 -6.85 -10.66 -15.71
C ARG A 6 -5.72 -10.59 -14.69
N SER A 7 -5.22 -9.39 -14.43
CA SER A 7 -4.05 -9.22 -13.56
C SER A 7 -4.53 -9.12 -12.12
N LEU A 8 -4.04 -10.01 -11.27
CA LEU A 8 -4.22 -9.99 -9.81
C LEU A 8 -3.12 -9.19 -9.11
N LEU A 9 -2.43 -8.30 -9.84
CA LEU A 9 -1.25 -7.59 -9.35
C LEU A 9 -1.53 -6.87 -8.03
N GLY A 10 -2.60 -6.06 -7.95
CA GLY A 10 -2.89 -5.31 -6.72
C GLY A 10 -3.12 -6.21 -5.50
N PHE A 11 -3.84 -7.32 -5.69
CA PHE A 11 -4.07 -8.31 -4.65
C PHE A 11 -2.76 -8.95 -4.15
N TRP A 12 -1.94 -9.47 -5.07
CA TRP A 12 -0.69 -10.13 -4.68
C TRP A 12 0.33 -9.17 -4.09
N VAL A 13 0.41 -7.93 -4.58
CA VAL A 13 1.32 -6.94 -4.03
C VAL A 13 0.88 -6.50 -2.63
N LEU A 14 -0.41 -6.30 -2.38
CA LEU A 14 -0.89 -6.02 -1.02
C LEU A 14 -0.61 -7.17 -0.04
N ILE A 15 -0.78 -8.43 -0.48
CA ILE A 15 -0.36 -9.60 0.32
C ILE A 15 1.14 -9.53 0.62
N ALA A 16 1.97 -9.26 -0.37
CA ALA A 16 3.42 -9.15 -0.18
C ALA A 16 3.77 -8.03 0.81
N ILE A 17 3.09 -6.88 0.75
CA ILE A 17 3.25 -5.78 1.71
C ILE A 17 2.89 -6.25 3.13
N VAL A 18 1.74 -6.90 3.32
CA VAL A 18 1.31 -7.39 4.64
C VAL A 18 2.31 -8.41 5.19
N VAL A 19 2.74 -9.38 4.38
CA VAL A 19 3.72 -10.40 4.80
C VAL A 19 5.05 -9.75 5.16
N PHE A 20 5.56 -8.83 4.34
CA PHE A 20 6.78 -8.07 4.64
C PHE A 20 6.65 -7.31 5.96
N HIS A 21 5.54 -6.59 6.14
CA HIS A 21 5.29 -5.77 7.32
C HIS A 21 5.22 -6.60 8.60
N LEU A 22 4.52 -7.74 8.57
CA LEU A 22 4.45 -8.68 9.69
C LEU A 22 5.81 -9.30 10.02
N LEU A 23 6.59 -9.68 8.99
CA LEU A 23 7.95 -10.18 9.18
C LEU A 23 8.87 -9.11 9.80
N PHE A 24 8.79 -7.87 9.30
CA PHE A 24 9.57 -6.76 9.83
C PHE A 24 9.22 -6.45 11.29
N LEU A 25 7.92 -6.43 11.63
CA LEU A 25 7.44 -6.26 12.99
C LEU A 25 7.93 -7.39 13.89
N TYR A 26 7.83 -8.64 13.44
CA TYR A 26 8.32 -9.80 14.18
C TYR A 26 9.83 -9.71 14.46
N ILE A 27 10.65 -9.39 13.45
CA ILE A 27 12.10 -9.20 13.60
C ILE A 27 12.40 -8.08 14.59
N THR A 28 11.69 -6.95 14.47
CA THR A 28 11.85 -5.80 15.38
C THR A 28 11.54 -6.18 16.82
N CYS A 29 10.39 -6.82 17.07
CA CYS A 29 10.00 -7.28 18.41
C CYS A 29 10.99 -8.32 18.96
N ARG A 30 11.48 -9.25 18.13
CA ARG A 30 12.48 -10.25 18.53
C ARG A 30 13.80 -9.59 18.92
N ASN A 31 14.27 -8.63 18.13
CA ASN A 31 15.50 -7.90 18.42
C ASN A 31 15.38 -7.08 19.70
N LEU A 32 14.25 -6.41 19.92
CA LEU A 32 13.98 -5.67 21.16
C LEU A 32 13.99 -6.60 22.39
N ARG A 33 13.38 -7.79 22.29
CA ARG A 33 13.40 -8.79 23.38
C ARG A 33 14.82 -9.25 23.76
N ASN A 34 15.75 -9.26 22.80
CA ASN A 34 17.13 -9.70 23.03
C ASN A 34 18.01 -8.62 23.66
N ILE A 35 17.54 -7.37 23.73
CA ILE A 35 18.23 -6.29 24.45
C ILE A 35 17.95 -6.49 25.95
N GLN A 36 18.98 -6.80 26.73
CA GLN A 36 18.86 -6.99 28.19
C GLN A 36 18.15 -5.79 28.84
N GLY A 37 17.04 -6.05 29.53
CA GLY A 37 16.25 -5.02 30.24
C GLY A 37 15.06 -4.45 29.49
N PHE A 38 14.76 -4.91 28.26
CA PHE A 38 13.54 -4.53 27.55
C PHE A 38 12.40 -5.52 27.85
N SER A 39 11.39 -5.11 28.65
CA SER A 39 10.15 -5.87 28.78
C SER A 39 9.15 -5.44 27.70
N PHE A 40 8.31 -6.36 27.23
CA PHE A 40 7.24 -6.04 26.28
C PHE A 40 6.27 -4.99 26.83
N ASP A 41 6.17 -4.84 28.15
CA ASP A 41 5.35 -3.82 28.82
C ASP A 41 5.86 -2.40 28.57
N ARG A 42 7.11 -2.25 28.11
CA ARG A 42 7.70 -0.96 27.71
C ARG A 42 7.46 -0.62 26.24
N LEU A 43 6.94 -1.54 25.43
CA LEU A 43 6.46 -1.16 24.10
C LEU A 43 5.24 -0.26 24.29
N PRO A 44 5.24 0.97 23.74
CA PRO A 44 4.08 1.83 23.89
C PRO A 44 2.88 1.12 23.25
N LEU A 45 1.86 0.78 24.03
CA LEU A 45 0.64 0.11 23.57
C LEU A 45 0.07 0.79 22.31
N ARG A 46 0.20 2.12 22.23
CA ARG A 46 -0.16 2.94 21.08
C ARG A 46 0.51 2.49 19.77
N PHE A 47 1.77 2.07 19.81
CA PHE A 47 2.49 1.53 18.65
C PHE A 47 1.84 0.23 18.18
N LEU A 48 1.60 -0.73 19.09
CA LEU A 48 0.96 -2.00 18.74
C LEU A 48 -0.45 -1.81 18.17
N ILE A 49 -1.23 -0.89 18.75
CA ILE A 49 -2.57 -0.55 18.25
C ILE A 49 -2.50 0.02 16.82
N VAL A 50 -1.58 0.96 16.57
CA VAL A 50 -1.42 1.55 15.22
C VAL A 50 -1.02 0.48 14.21
N GLU A 51 -0.05 -0.37 14.54
CA GLU A 51 0.40 -1.45 13.65
C GLU A 51 -0.74 -2.46 13.36
N PHE A 52 -1.55 -2.79 14.37
CA PHE A 52 -2.73 -3.63 14.18
C PHE A 52 -3.76 -2.99 13.26
N ILE A 53 -4.07 -1.70 13.44
CA ILE A 53 -5.01 -0.96 12.58
C ILE A 53 -4.52 -0.94 11.14
N VAL A 54 -3.23 -0.70 10.91
CA VAL A 54 -2.62 -0.72 9.56
C VAL A 54 -2.82 -2.08 8.90
N VAL A 55 -2.54 -3.17 9.60
CA VAL A 55 -2.73 -4.53 9.07
C VAL A 55 -4.20 -4.80 8.77
N ALA A 56 -5.12 -4.40 9.66
CA ALA A 56 -6.56 -4.59 9.46
C ALA A 56 -7.06 -3.85 8.20
N ILE A 57 -6.60 -2.61 7.98
CA ILE A 57 -6.93 -1.83 6.78
C ILE A 57 -6.41 -2.53 5.51
N LEU A 58 -5.14 -2.95 5.49
CA LEU A 58 -4.56 -3.65 4.34
C LEU A 58 -5.30 -4.97 4.03
N VAL A 59 -5.71 -5.71 5.06
CA VAL A 59 -6.53 -6.93 4.89
C VAL A 59 -7.89 -6.59 4.27
N ALA A 60 -8.55 -5.53 4.72
CA ALA A 60 -9.80 -5.06 4.13
C ALA A 60 -9.64 -4.66 2.65
N GLU A 61 -8.54 -4.00 2.30
CA GLU A 61 -8.22 -3.67 0.91
C GLU A 61 -7.97 -4.92 0.06
N ILE A 62 -7.24 -5.92 0.58
CA ILE A 62 -7.01 -7.21 -0.08
C ILE A 62 -8.34 -7.89 -0.41
N ILE A 63 -9.25 -7.97 0.57
CA ILE A 63 -10.58 -8.57 0.41
C ILE A 63 -11.39 -7.81 -0.63
N THR A 64 -11.31 -6.48 -0.62
CA THR A 64 -12.01 -5.62 -1.57
C THR A 64 -11.47 -5.83 -2.98
N TYR A 65 -10.15 -5.79 -3.17
CA TYR A 65 -9.53 -6.05 -4.47
C TYR A 65 -9.86 -7.44 -4.99
N TRP A 66 -9.84 -8.44 -4.12
CA TRP A 66 -10.27 -9.78 -4.50
C TRP A 66 -11.72 -9.78 -4.98
N SER A 67 -12.64 -9.21 -4.21
CA SER A 67 -14.08 -9.20 -4.52
C SER A 67 -14.39 -8.46 -5.82
N TYR A 68 -13.73 -7.33 -6.08
CA TYR A 68 -14.02 -6.46 -7.22
C TYR A 68 -13.06 -6.63 -8.41
N ARG A 69 -12.11 -7.57 -8.35
CA ARG A 69 -11.07 -7.79 -9.39
C ARG A 69 -11.60 -7.90 -10.82
N TYR A 70 -12.80 -8.43 -11.01
CA TYR A 70 -13.41 -8.63 -12.32
C TYR A 70 -14.03 -7.36 -12.90
N LYS A 71 -14.35 -6.38 -12.05
CA LYS A 71 -14.96 -5.11 -12.45
C LYS A 71 -13.92 -4.02 -12.73
N ILE A 72 -12.68 -4.19 -12.27
CA ILE A 72 -11.60 -3.23 -12.46
C ILE A 72 -11.04 -3.36 -13.89
N ARG A 73 -11.40 -2.40 -14.75
CA ARG A 73 -10.92 -2.34 -16.15
C ARG A 73 -9.57 -1.64 -16.26
N ASN A 74 -9.45 -0.45 -15.69
CA ASN A 74 -8.24 0.35 -15.77
C ASN A 74 -7.27 0.00 -14.63
N LYS A 75 -6.21 -0.74 -14.95
CA LYS A 75 -5.18 -1.18 -14.00
C LYS A 75 -4.25 -0.05 -13.55
N TRP A 76 -4.26 1.11 -14.21
CA TRP A 76 -3.43 2.25 -13.81
C TRP A 76 -3.79 2.77 -12.42
N TRP A 77 -5.08 2.82 -12.07
CA TRP A 77 -5.51 3.26 -10.73
C TRP A 77 -5.06 2.30 -9.63
N VAL A 78 -5.07 0.99 -9.91
CA VAL A 78 -4.49 -0.02 -9.01
C VAL A 78 -3.00 0.23 -8.80
N ARG A 79 -2.26 0.55 -9.87
CA ARG A 79 -0.83 0.87 -9.77
C ARG A 79 -0.59 2.14 -8.97
N LEU A 80 -1.36 3.21 -9.21
CA LEU A 80 -1.24 4.49 -8.50
C LEU A 80 -1.59 4.37 -7.01
N HIS A 81 -2.46 3.43 -6.64
CA HIS A 81 -2.69 3.07 -5.25
C HIS A 81 -1.50 2.27 -4.67
N VAL A 82 -1.15 1.15 -5.31
CA VAL A 82 -0.27 0.15 -4.71
C VAL A 82 1.19 0.60 -4.67
N TRP A 83 1.69 1.34 -5.67
CA TRP A 83 3.10 1.75 -5.70
C TRP A 83 3.51 2.68 -4.56
N PRO A 84 2.76 3.73 -4.21
CA PRO A 84 3.05 4.53 -3.03
C PRO A 84 3.05 3.70 -1.73
N LEU A 85 2.14 2.72 -1.60
CA LEU A 85 2.17 1.79 -0.46
C LEU A 85 3.44 0.94 -0.43
N VAL A 86 3.90 0.40 -1.57
CA VAL A 86 5.18 -0.32 -1.64
C VAL A 86 6.34 0.58 -1.23
N SER A 87 6.39 1.80 -1.76
CA SER A 87 7.46 2.76 -1.45
C SER A 87 7.51 3.08 0.05
N PHE A 88 6.35 3.25 0.68
CA PHE A 88 6.29 3.63 2.10
C PHE A 88 6.38 2.44 3.06
N MET A 89 5.70 1.32 2.78
CA MET A 89 5.63 0.17 3.70
C MET A 89 6.79 -0.82 3.50
N VAL A 90 7.49 -0.79 2.36
CA VAL A 90 8.60 -1.70 2.08
C VAL A 90 9.90 -0.93 1.91
N LEU A 91 9.98 -0.01 0.93
CA LEU A 91 11.26 0.65 0.61
C LEU A 91 11.72 1.56 1.74
N PHE A 92 10.83 2.34 2.35
CA PHE A 92 11.20 3.26 3.43
C PHE A 92 11.75 2.53 4.68
N PRO A 93 11.13 1.47 5.23
CA PRO A 93 11.72 0.69 6.31
C PRO A 93 13.09 0.10 5.96
N LEU A 94 13.27 -0.38 4.72
CA LEU A 94 14.58 -0.88 4.26
C LEU A 94 15.63 0.23 4.22
N LEU A 95 15.26 1.42 3.75
CA LEU A 95 16.14 2.59 3.78
C LEU A 95 16.52 2.97 5.21
N VAL A 96 15.54 3.02 6.13
CA VAL A 96 15.78 3.28 7.56
C VAL A 96 16.74 2.25 8.15
N LEU A 97 16.55 0.96 7.84
CA LEU A 97 17.45 -0.10 8.29
C LEU A 97 18.87 0.10 7.75
N PHE A 98 19.01 0.40 6.46
CA PHE A 98 20.30 0.66 5.82
C PHE A 98 21.00 1.88 6.45
N PHE A 99 20.29 2.99 6.63
CA PHE A 99 20.84 4.18 7.28
C PHE A 99 21.22 3.92 8.73
N ASN A 100 20.39 3.22 9.51
CA ASN A 100 20.73 2.87 10.89
C ASN A 100 22.02 2.04 10.96
N PHE A 101 22.18 1.05 10.08
CA PHE A 101 23.38 0.23 10.00
C PHE A 101 24.63 1.04 9.61
N SER A 102 24.50 1.94 8.63
CA SER A 102 25.60 2.81 8.21
C SER A 102 25.99 3.80 9.31
N MET A 103 25.00 4.47 9.92
CA MET A 103 25.23 5.51 10.93
C MET A 103 25.80 4.94 12.22
N ALA A 104 25.34 3.77 12.67
CA ALA A 104 25.86 3.10 13.86
C ALA A 104 27.37 2.79 13.77
N ARG A 105 27.92 2.70 12.56
CA ARG A 105 29.35 2.45 12.33
C ARG A 105 30.20 3.70 12.24
N HIS A 106 29.61 4.85 11.88
CA HIS A 106 30.37 6.06 11.52
C HIS A 106 30.11 7.25 12.46
N TYR A 107 29.08 7.22 13.30
CA TYR A 107 28.67 8.34 14.14
C TYR A 107 28.77 8.03 15.64
N SER A 108 29.01 9.07 16.44
CA SER A 108 28.93 8.97 17.90
C SER A 108 27.49 8.66 18.36
N PRO A 109 27.30 8.08 19.56
CA PRO A 109 25.96 7.74 20.07
C PRO A 109 24.98 8.92 20.06
N GLY A 110 25.46 10.15 20.33
CA GLY A 110 24.64 11.36 20.26
C GLY A 110 24.17 11.70 18.85
N GLY A 111 25.07 11.65 17.86
CA GLY A 111 24.71 11.88 16.45
C GLY A 111 23.75 10.81 15.90
N TYR A 112 23.94 9.56 16.29
CA TYR A 112 23.02 8.46 15.97
C TYR A 112 21.61 8.69 16.55
N GLY A 113 21.53 9.14 17.81
CA GLY A 113 20.26 9.43 18.48
C GLY A 113 19.46 10.52 17.76
N SER A 114 20.07 11.68 17.48
CA SER A 114 19.40 12.78 16.79
C SER A 114 18.93 12.41 15.38
N PHE A 115 19.73 11.65 14.63
CA PHE A 115 19.35 11.19 13.30
C PHE A 115 18.20 10.17 13.34
N SER A 116 18.22 9.24 14.30
CA SER A 116 17.13 8.28 14.51
C SER A 116 15.81 8.97 14.83
N GLU A 117 15.84 10.03 15.65
CA GLU A 117 14.67 10.84 15.97
C GLU A 117 14.14 11.59 14.73
N PHE A 118 15.04 12.15 13.92
CA PHE A 118 14.70 12.78 12.65
C PHE A 118 14.01 11.79 11.70
N LEU A 119 14.57 10.58 11.52
CA LEU A 119 13.97 9.55 10.68
C LEU A 119 12.58 9.12 11.18
N LEU A 120 12.39 9.04 12.50
CA LEU A 120 11.09 8.74 13.09
C LEU A 120 10.06 9.83 12.78
N LYS A 121 10.43 11.11 12.96
CA LYS A 121 9.57 12.26 12.59
C LYS A 121 9.24 12.26 11.10
N LEU A 122 10.24 12.05 10.25
CA LEU A 122 10.05 11.94 8.80
C LEU A 122 9.09 10.80 8.43
N ARG A 123 9.22 9.63 9.07
CA ARG A 123 8.29 8.50 8.88
C ARG A 123 6.85 8.89 9.19
N VAL A 124 6.62 9.60 10.29
CA VAL A 124 5.28 10.03 10.70
C VAL A 124 4.68 11.01 9.69
N TYR A 125 5.44 12.01 9.22
CA TYR A 125 4.97 12.93 8.19
C TYR A 125 4.64 12.20 6.89
N LEU A 126 5.56 11.33 6.42
CA LEU A 126 5.34 10.53 5.22
C LEU A 126 4.14 9.59 5.34
N PHE A 127 3.92 9.01 6.53
CA PHE A 127 2.73 8.19 6.79
C PHE A 127 1.45 8.99 6.55
N TRP A 128 1.34 10.16 7.19
CA TRP A 128 0.16 11.02 7.11
C TRP A 128 -0.05 11.65 5.73
N THR A 129 0.95 11.67 4.85
CA THR A 129 0.79 12.13 3.47
C THR A 129 0.53 10.98 2.50
N VAL A 130 1.33 9.91 2.55
CA VAL A 130 1.30 8.83 1.56
C VAL A 130 0.06 7.97 1.74
N ILE A 131 -0.32 7.66 2.98
CA ILE A 131 -1.44 6.74 3.25
C ILE A 131 -2.77 7.34 2.80
N PRO A 132 -3.14 8.59 3.15
CA PRO A 132 -4.39 9.17 2.65
C PRO A 132 -4.41 9.29 1.12
N VAL A 133 -3.31 9.72 0.51
CA VAL A 133 -3.22 9.82 -0.96
C VAL A 133 -3.43 8.45 -1.62
N SER A 134 -2.81 7.40 -1.07
CA SER A 134 -2.98 6.03 -1.55
C SER A 134 -4.44 5.56 -1.45
N HIS A 135 -5.10 5.88 -0.33
CA HIS A 135 -6.52 5.54 -0.11
C HIS A 135 -7.46 6.31 -1.05
N ILE A 136 -7.14 7.54 -1.42
CA ILE A 136 -7.90 8.27 -2.44
C ILE A 136 -7.86 7.49 -3.77
N PHE A 137 -6.69 7.01 -4.19
CA PHE A 137 -6.58 6.19 -5.41
C PHE A 137 -7.31 4.85 -5.28
N PHE A 138 -7.31 4.24 -4.10
CA PHE A 138 -8.11 3.05 -3.82
C PHE A 138 -9.61 3.33 -4.04
N ILE A 139 -10.15 4.36 -3.39
CA ILE A 139 -11.57 4.74 -3.51
C ILE A 139 -11.93 5.03 -4.97
N VAL A 140 -11.09 5.80 -5.68
CA VAL A 140 -11.29 6.08 -7.11
C VAL A 140 -11.32 4.79 -7.93
N THR A 141 -10.43 3.84 -7.64
CA THR A 141 -10.42 2.52 -8.31
C THR A 141 -11.74 1.78 -8.11
N ILE A 142 -12.25 1.77 -6.88
CA ILE A 142 -13.51 1.12 -6.54
C ILE A 142 -14.69 1.80 -7.22
N VAL A 143 -14.81 3.13 -7.12
CA VAL A 143 -15.89 3.90 -7.77
C VAL A 143 -15.89 3.68 -9.29
N GLN A 144 -14.72 3.68 -9.92
CA GLN A 144 -14.63 3.41 -11.36
C GLN A 144 -15.03 1.99 -11.74
N SER A 145 -14.89 1.02 -10.85
CA SER A 145 -15.33 -0.35 -11.08
C SER A 145 -16.86 -0.49 -11.16
N PHE A 146 -17.62 0.48 -10.63
CA PHE A 146 -19.08 0.53 -10.70
C PHE A 146 -19.62 1.40 -11.82
N ARG A 147 -18.77 2.17 -12.53
CA ARG A 147 -19.25 3.02 -13.62
C ARG A 147 -19.76 2.16 -14.78
N PRO A 148 -20.96 2.45 -15.31
CA PRO A 148 -21.52 1.71 -16.42
C PRO A 148 -20.57 1.78 -17.61
N VAL A 149 -20.46 0.65 -18.30
CA VAL A 149 -19.73 0.57 -19.55
C VAL A 149 -20.46 1.47 -20.53
N LYS A 150 -19.87 2.61 -20.91
CA LYS A 150 -20.26 3.24 -22.16
C LYS A 150 -20.04 2.18 -23.23
N GLN A 151 -21.12 1.62 -23.76
CA GLN A 151 -21.02 0.79 -24.95
C GLN A 151 -20.32 1.64 -26.00
N PRO A 152 -19.35 1.09 -26.75
CA PRO A 152 -18.87 1.82 -27.91
C PRO A 152 -20.11 2.14 -28.73
N VAL A 153 -20.39 3.43 -28.92
CA VAL A 153 -21.33 3.85 -29.95
C VAL A 153 -20.75 3.25 -31.22
N SER A 154 -21.42 2.28 -31.82
CA SER A 154 -20.99 1.78 -33.11
C SER A 154 -21.04 2.99 -34.04
N ASP A 155 -19.89 3.40 -34.58
CA ASP A 155 -19.81 4.32 -35.70
C ASP A 155 -20.33 3.64 -36.99
N GLU A 156 -21.34 2.77 -36.87
CA GLU A 156 -22.21 2.46 -37.99
C GLU A 156 -23.03 3.73 -38.18
N ALA A 157 -22.56 4.57 -39.11
CA ALA A 157 -23.37 5.60 -39.70
C ALA A 157 -24.76 4.98 -39.99
N PRO A 158 -25.87 5.61 -39.57
CA PRO A 158 -27.19 5.07 -39.83
C PRO A 158 -27.25 4.72 -41.31
N GLY A 159 -27.51 3.44 -41.59
CA GLY A 159 -27.63 3.01 -42.97
C GLY A 159 -28.77 3.83 -43.59
N LEU A 160 -28.64 4.21 -44.86
CA LEU A 160 -29.69 4.92 -45.62
C LEU A 160 -31.08 4.24 -45.55
N LEU A 161 -31.15 3.00 -45.07
CA LEU A 161 -32.36 2.20 -44.88
C LEU A 161 -33.02 2.38 -43.50
N ASP A 162 -32.32 2.91 -42.50
CA ASP A 162 -32.85 3.13 -41.14
C ASP A 162 -33.73 4.40 -41.05
N GLU A 163 -33.64 5.31 -42.03
CA GLU A 163 -34.51 6.50 -42.15
C GLU A 163 -35.92 6.16 -42.68
N PHE A 164 -36.14 4.95 -43.21
CA PHE A 164 -37.42 4.58 -43.85
C PHE A 164 -38.32 3.67 -42.99
N ILE A 165 -37.91 3.33 -41.76
CA ILE A 165 -38.65 2.40 -40.87
C ILE A 165 -39.31 3.14 -39.68
N ASN A 166 -39.08 4.46 -39.51
CA ASN A 166 -39.81 5.30 -38.54
C ASN A 166 -40.90 6.14 -39.20
#